data_AF-A0A7W1STM4-F1
#
_entry.id   AF-A0A7W1STM4-F1
#
_cell.length_a   1.000
_cell.length_b   1.000
_cell.length_c   1.000
_cell.angle_alpha   90.00
_cell.angle_beta   90.00
_cell.angle_gamma   90.00
#
_symmetry.space_group_name_H-M   'P 1'
#
loop_
_entity.id
_entity.type
_entity.pdbx_description
1 polymer ?
#
loop_
_entity_poly.entity_id
_entity_poly.type
_entity_poly.pdbx_seq_one_letter_code
_entity_poly.pdbx_strand_id
1 'polypeptide(L)'
;MLVRCRVRRMLEESARGVAPWVLHDATWDAELLDRIRGGCSTKVDLVEHATRGGRQGLGVGDLSVLAERDLYRERRVDPRSVDVRVWSADRLLDSFSSI
;
A
#
# COMPACT_ATOMS: atom_id res chain seq x y z
N MET A 1 -14.29 19.42 -5.59
CA MET A 1 -14.57 19.11 -7.01
C MET A 1 -13.32 18.78 -7.84
N LEU A 2 -12.13 19.31 -7.51
CA LEU A 2 -10.88 19.14 -8.30
C LEU A 2 -10.21 17.74 -8.22
N VAL A 3 -10.35 17.01 -7.11
CA VAL A 3 -9.68 15.69 -6.90
C VAL A 3 -10.22 14.60 -7.84
N ARG A 4 -11.53 14.60 -8.12
CA ARG A 4 -12.16 13.62 -9.03
C ARG A 4 -11.61 13.69 -10.45
N CYS A 5 -11.27 14.89 -10.92
CA CYS A 5 -10.71 15.07 -12.27
C CYS A 5 -9.28 14.50 -12.39
N ARG A 6 -8.49 14.53 -11.31
CA ARG A 6 -7.12 14.00 -11.32
C ARG A 6 -7.09 12.48 -11.33
N VAL A 7 -7.80 11.81 -10.43
CA VAL A 7 -7.82 10.33 -10.38
C VAL A 7 -8.34 9.75 -11.69
N ARG A 8 -9.45 10.29 -12.21
CA ARG A 8 -9.99 9.87 -13.51
C ARG A 8 -8.94 9.99 -14.62
N ARG A 9 -8.23 11.12 -14.70
CA ARG A 9 -7.19 11.34 -15.70
C ARG A 9 -6.03 10.34 -15.54
N MET A 10 -5.60 10.06 -14.31
CA MET A 10 -4.55 9.08 -14.05
C MET A 10 -4.96 7.67 -14.51
N LEU A 11 -6.21 7.27 -14.25
CA LEU A 11 -6.76 6.00 -14.74
C LEU A 11 -6.79 5.96 -16.27
N GLU A 12 -7.24 7.04 -16.93
CA GLU A 12 -7.28 7.14 -18.39
C GLU A 12 -5.88 7.11 -19.04
N GLU A 13 -4.88 7.76 -18.43
CA GLU A 13 -3.49 7.75 -18.91
C GLU A 13 -2.87 6.37 -18.75
N SER A 14 -3.15 5.69 -17.63
CA SER A 14 -2.67 4.33 -17.37
C SER A 14 -3.29 3.33 -18.35
N ALA A 15 -4.61 3.39 -18.58
CA ALA A 15 -5.32 2.52 -19.50
C ALA A 15 -4.85 2.70 -20.96
N ARG A 16 -4.41 3.91 -21.33
CA ARG A 16 -3.86 4.21 -22.66
C ARG A 16 -2.38 3.84 -22.80
N GLY A 17 -1.71 3.42 -21.74
CA GLY A 17 -0.27 3.13 -21.77
C GLY A 17 0.62 4.36 -21.99
N VAL A 18 0.10 5.57 -21.72
CA VAL A 18 0.82 6.85 -21.89
C VAL A 18 1.18 7.50 -20.56
N ALA A 19 0.83 6.85 -19.45
CA ALA A 19 1.19 7.33 -18.12
C ALA A 19 2.72 7.32 -17.95
N PRO A 20 3.28 8.32 -17.25
CA PRO A 20 4.71 8.33 -16.89
C PRO A 20 5.04 7.36 -15.74
N TRP A 21 4.04 6.61 -15.24
CA TRP A 21 4.20 5.57 -14.23
C TRP A 21 3.78 4.21 -14.80
N VAL A 22 4.31 3.15 -14.21
CA VAL A 22 3.99 1.75 -14.57
C VAL A 22 2.98 1.21 -13.55
N LEU A 23 1.92 0.56 -14.04
CA LEU A 23 1.03 -0.21 -13.18
C LEU A 23 1.76 -1.47 -12.71
N HIS A 24 1.91 -1.62 -11.40
CA HIS A 24 2.41 -2.86 -10.83
C HIS A 24 1.23 -3.79 -10.58
N ASP A 25 1.30 -5.00 -11.13
CA ASP A 25 0.34 -6.04 -10.81
C ASP A 25 0.80 -6.76 -9.53
N ALA A 26 -0.10 -6.86 -8.56
CA ALA A 26 0.14 -7.56 -7.30
C ALA A 26 -0.80 -8.76 -7.23
N THR A 27 -0.22 -9.95 -7.35
CA THR A 27 -0.97 -11.20 -7.19
C THR A 27 -1.42 -11.35 -5.74
N TRP A 28 -2.73 -11.53 -5.53
CA TRP A 28 -3.31 -11.90 -4.24
C TRP A 28 -3.13 -13.38 -3.96
N ASP A 29 -1.88 -13.77 -3.73
CA ASP A 29 -1.49 -15.15 -3.40
C ASP A 29 -1.41 -15.38 -1.88
N ALA A 30 -1.09 -16.61 -1.49
CA ALA A 30 -0.99 -17.00 -0.09
C ALA A 30 0.07 -16.17 0.67
N GLU A 31 1.17 -15.79 0.02
CA GLU A 31 2.22 -14.99 0.66
C GLU A 31 1.71 -13.59 1.01
N LEU A 32 1.02 -12.92 0.08
CA LEU A 32 0.41 -11.62 0.34
C LEU A 32 -0.62 -11.70 1.46
N LEU A 33 -1.48 -12.72 1.44
CA LEU A 33 -2.52 -12.92 2.45
C LEU A 33 -1.94 -13.16 3.85
N ASP A 34 -0.88 -13.96 3.96
CA ASP A 34 -0.21 -14.21 5.24
C ASP A 34 0.48 -12.95 5.77
N ARG A 35 1.09 -12.12 4.90
CA ARG A 35 1.64 -10.82 5.29
C ARG A 35 0.58 -9.88 5.83
N ILE A 36 -0.55 -9.74 5.12
CA ILE A 36 -1.69 -8.91 5.56
C ILE A 36 -2.20 -9.40 6.92
N ARG A 37 -2.39 -10.72 7.09
CA ARG A 37 -2.84 -11.30 8.37
C ARG A 37 -1.85 -10.98 9.51
N GLY A 38 -0.56 -11.06 9.24
CA GLY A 38 0.50 -10.75 10.19
C GLY A 38 0.76 -9.26 10.41
N GLY A 39 0.09 -8.37 9.67
CA GLY A 39 0.25 -6.92 9.81
C GLY A 39 1.44 -6.31 9.08
N CYS A 40 2.12 -7.08 8.23
CA CYS A 40 3.25 -6.61 7.44
C CYS A 40 4.35 -5.96 8.32
N SER A 41 5.02 -4.93 7.81
CA SER A 41 5.99 -4.11 8.55
C SER A 41 5.43 -3.33 9.76
N THR A 42 4.12 -3.32 10.00
CA THR A 42 3.53 -2.57 11.13
C THR A 42 3.79 -3.22 12.50
N LYS A 43 4.21 -4.50 12.51
CA LYS A 43 4.45 -5.33 13.72
C LYS A 43 3.22 -5.56 14.60
N VAL A 44 2.02 -5.27 14.09
CA VAL A 44 0.72 -5.39 14.77
C VAL A 44 -0.19 -6.18 13.85
N ASP A 45 -0.74 -7.30 14.31
CA ASP A 45 -1.54 -8.16 13.44
C ASP A 45 -2.88 -7.53 13.01
N LEU A 46 -3.51 -8.11 11.99
CA LEU A 46 -4.75 -7.60 11.41
C LEU A 46 -5.88 -7.50 12.46
N VAL A 47 -5.98 -8.47 13.37
CA VAL A 47 -7.05 -8.49 14.37
C VAL A 47 -6.83 -7.38 15.37
N GLU A 48 -5.59 -7.16 15.82
CA GLU A 48 -5.25 -6.07 16.73
C GLU A 48 -5.53 -4.70 16.07
N HIS A 49 -5.15 -4.50 14.80
CA HIS A 49 -5.53 -3.27 14.07
C HIS A 49 -7.04 -3.07 14.02
N ALA A 50 -7.81 -4.14 13.78
CA ALA A 50 -9.26 -4.07 13.69
C ALA A 50 -9.98 -3.86 15.04
N THR A 51 -9.35 -4.27 16.16
CA THR A 51 -10.01 -4.34 17.48
C THR A 51 -9.50 -3.32 18.49
N ARG A 52 -8.56 -2.43 18.13
CA ARG A 52 -8.05 -1.36 19.01
C ARG A 52 -9.17 -0.43 19.49
N GLY A 53 -9.72 -0.75 20.67
CA GLY A 53 -10.89 -0.13 21.27
C GLY A 53 -10.86 1.40 21.33
N GLY A 54 -11.47 2.04 20.32
CA GLY A 54 -11.66 3.49 20.24
C GLY A 54 -10.52 4.27 19.57
N ARG A 55 -9.47 3.63 19.05
CA ARG A 55 -8.43 4.26 18.22
C ARG A 55 -8.60 3.82 16.76
N GLN A 56 -8.34 4.71 15.81
CA GLN A 56 -8.30 4.33 14.40
C GLN A 56 -7.10 3.40 14.17
N GLY A 57 -7.36 2.13 13.83
CA GLY A 57 -6.38 1.18 13.34
C GLY A 57 -6.44 1.06 11.82
N LEU A 58 -5.47 0.37 11.23
CA LEU A 58 -5.43 0.15 9.78
C LEU A 58 -6.47 -0.89 9.36
N GLY A 59 -7.22 -0.60 8.30
CA GLY A 59 -8.11 -1.58 7.68
C GLY A 59 -7.34 -2.60 6.84
N VAL A 60 -8.04 -3.64 6.38
CA VAL A 60 -7.43 -4.66 5.50
C VAL A 60 -6.89 -4.05 4.20
N GLY A 61 -7.55 -3.00 3.68
CA GLY A 61 -7.09 -2.29 2.48
C GLY A 61 -5.84 -1.44 2.71
N ASP A 62 -5.69 -0.86 3.90
CA ASP A 62 -4.47 -0.16 4.27
C ASP A 62 -3.29 -1.14 4.38
N LEU A 63 -3.54 -2.28 5.02
CA LEU A 63 -2.55 -3.34 5.18
C LEU A 63 -2.17 -3.99 3.85
N SER A 64 -3.08 -4.09 2.88
CA SER A 64 -2.74 -4.59 1.54
C SER A 64 -1.79 -3.63 0.80
N VAL A 65 -2.01 -2.31 0.90
CA VAL A 65 -1.10 -1.30 0.33
C VAL A 65 0.31 -1.40 0.95
N LEU A 66 0.40 -1.59 2.27
CA LEU A 66 1.68 -1.79 2.95
C LEU A 66 2.34 -3.13 2.59
N ALA A 67 1.56 -4.21 2.47
CA ALA A 67 2.06 -5.52 2.06
C ALA A 67 2.67 -5.48 0.65
N GLU A 68 1.96 -4.84 -0.29
CA GLU A 68 2.43 -4.67 -1.67
C GLU A 68 3.72 -3.84 -1.73
N ARG A 69 3.81 -2.77 -0.93
CA ARG A 69 5.05 -1.98 -0.80
C ARG A 69 6.22 -2.82 -0.31
N ASP A 70 6.01 -3.61 0.75
CA ASP A 70 7.05 -4.43 1.36
C ASP A 70 7.56 -5.48 0.35
N LEU A 71 6.64 -6.17 -0.33
CA LEU A 71 6.97 -7.11 -1.42
C LEU A 71 7.71 -6.43 -2.57
N TYR A 72 7.26 -5.25 -2.99
CA TYR A 72 7.90 -4.50 -4.07
C TYR A 72 9.33 -4.10 -3.70
N ARG A 73 9.57 -3.69 -2.44
CA ARG A 73 10.90 -3.36 -1.91
C ARG A 73 11.81 -4.60 -1.90
N GLU A 74 11.29 -5.74 -1.45
CA GLU A 74 12.03 -7.01 -1.35
C GLU A 74 12.38 -7.61 -2.72
N ARG A 75 11.54 -7.42 -3.74
CA ARG A 75 11.78 -7.90 -5.11
C ARG A 75 12.88 -7.12 -5.84
N ARG A 76 13.46 -6.07 -5.24
CA ARG A 76 14.59 -5.32 -5.83
C ARG A 76 15.92 -6.01 -5.56
N VAL A 77 16.85 -5.89 -6.51
CA VAL A 77 18.20 -6.50 -6.44
C VAL A 77 18.94 -6.10 -5.16
N ASP A 78 18.77 -4.84 -4.74
CA ASP A 78 19.15 -4.38 -3.41
C ASP A 78 17.96 -3.62 -2.79
N PRO A 79 17.27 -4.20 -1.79
CA PRO A 79 16.14 -3.57 -1.10
C PRO A 79 16.48 -2.23 -0.41
N ARG A 80 17.77 -1.93 -0.18
CA ARG A 80 18.23 -0.65 0.40
C ARG A 80 18.57 0.39 -0.65
N SER A 81 18.66 0.01 -1.92
CA SER A 81 19.02 0.91 -3.02
C SER A 81 17.87 1.81 -3.46
N VAL A 82 16.63 1.52 -3.04
CA VAL A 82 15.43 2.26 -3.44
C VAL A 82 14.58 2.59 -2.21
N ASP A 83 14.27 3.87 -2.06
CA ASP A 83 13.30 4.35 -1.09
C ASP A 83 11.87 4.17 -1.64
N VAL A 84 11.20 3.11 -1.19
CA VAL A 84 9.82 2.79 -1.57
C VAL A 84 8.88 3.29 -0.48
N ARG A 85 7.97 4.20 -0.84
CA ARG A 85 6.98 4.80 0.06
C ARG A 85 5.55 4.70 -0.47
N VAL A 86 4.59 4.83 0.43
CA VAL A 86 3.17 5.02 0.10
C VAL A 86 2.85 6.51 0.10
N TRP A 87 2.16 7.00 -0.92
CA TRP A 87 1.54 8.32 -0.90
C TRP A 87 0.07 8.17 -0.54
N SER A 88 -0.39 8.83 0.53
CA SER A 88 -1.79 8.83 0.94
C SER A 88 -2.20 10.20 1.47
N ALA A 89 -3.49 10.54 1.30
CA ALA A 89 -4.10 11.66 2.02
C ALA A 89 -4.61 11.25 3.41
N ASP A 90 -4.70 9.94 3.68
CA ASP A 90 -5.03 9.38 4.98
C ASP A 90 -3.81 9.49 5.91
N ARG A 91 -3.96 10.24 7.01
CA ARG A 91 -2.87 10.51 7.95
C ARG A 91 -2.41 9.26 8.72
N LEU A 92 -3.33 8.33 8.97
CA LEU A 92 -2.99 7.10 9.67
C LEU A 92 -2.13 6.23 8.76
N LEU A 93 -2.56 5.98 7.52
CA LEU A 93 -1.76 5.22 6.56
C LEU A 93 -0.42 5.92 6.25
N ASP A 94 -0.41 7.25 6.14
CA ASP A 94 0.82 8.03 5.90
C ASP A 94 1.84 7.89 7.04
N SER A 95 1.40 7.70 8.29
CA SER A 95 2.30 7.42 9.42
C SER A 95 3.06 6.10 9.28
N PHE A 96 2.60 5.21 8.38
CA PHE A 96 3.27 3.97 8.01
C PHE A 96 3.97 4.02 6.64
N SER A 97 4.01 5.17 5.96
CA SER A 97 4.47 5.28 4.56
C SER A 97 5.93 4.88 4.33
N SER A 98 6.82 5.14 5.29
CA SER A 98 8.28 4.97 5.16
C SER A 98 8.88 3.87 6.03
N ILE A 99 8.07 3.15 6.81
CA ILE A 99 8.57 2.06 7.65
C ILE A 99 8.87 0.77 6.87
#